data_AF-A0A8T2HLV4-F1
#
_entry.id   AF-A0A8T2HLV4-F1
#
_cell.length_a   1.000
_cell.length_b   1.000
_cell.length_c   1.000
_cell.angle_alpha   90.00
_cell.angle_beta   90.00
_cell.angle_gamma   90.00
#
_symmetry.space_group_name_H-M   'P 1'
#
loop_
_entity.id
_entity.type
_entity.pdbx_description
1 polymer ?
#
loop_
_entity_poly.entity_id
_entity_poly.type
_entity_poly.pdbx_seq_one_letter_code
_entity_poly.pdbx_strand_id
1 'polypeptide(L)'
;MKEAENRACEVMLHAGLLPQLATMETIAAAAGPVLEPFVQYLLRHISTPRGVDGVSPFELNAALANALIEGEEALTGLVSLAVSIVPLAPAAATTNSSSLTAATSGGVCSVSSLTRVRLTLHPAYPLNLIATDSFLNLHTMLWTLSLQLQWVAQSLIAARVCLWKESQSQKRSGTDNNTTFSTTTAPSTRAVQQEMLHLVHAVRQHMLTHVENTSVRMRRGIATCGSLREMQKQCGEYEEELRHGCLLHDTSSSQLGSRKWHNHNDGPAASASGSPELHSSLLEVLESSLRHCILLGHARQAKILINKAKQAQLEAEDAEQEALALDSLEFAKQKFSQITCAVAATEREFEGHRVAFMERVSVYGSEAGAHSDAARALLAAVDIQGRWQPQKGT
;
A
#
# COMPACT_ATOMS: atom_id res chain seq x y z
N MET A 1 -36.83 28.18 -13.96
CA MET A 1 -35.64 27.30 -14.04
C MET A 1 -34.97 27.12 -12.69
N LYS A 2 -34.55 28.19 -11.98
CA LYS A 2 -33.91 28.08 -10.66
C LYS A 2 -34.71 27.29 -9.60
N GLU A 3 -36.03 27.45 -9.55
CA GLU A 3 -36.87 26.68 -8.62
C GLU A 3 -36.94 25.18 -8.93
N ALA A 4 -36.83 24.80 -10.22
CA ALA A 4 -36.82 23.39 -10.62
C ALA A 4 -35.46 22.74 -10.32
N GLU A 5 -34.36 23.48 -10.46
CA GLU A 5 -33.01 23.04 -10.09
C GLU A 5 -32.87 22.87 -8.57
N ASN A 6 -33.37 23.83 -7.78
CA ASN A 6 -33.39 23.73 -6.32
C ASN A 6 -34.19 22.49 -5.86
N ARG A 7 -35.37 22.25 -6.44
CA ARG A 7 -36.17 21.05 -6.14
C ARG A 7 -35.46 19.76 -6.53
N ALA A 8 -34.74 19.74 -7.64
CA ALA A 8 -33.96 18.56 -8.04
C ALA A 8 -32.85 18.27 -7.03
N CYS A 9 -32.13 19.30 -6.55
CA CYS A 9 -31.14 19.20 -5.49
C CYS A 9 -31.73 18.66 -4.18
N GLU A 10 -32.88 19.18 -3.74
CA GLU A 10 -33.59 18.70 -2.56
C GLU A 10 -34.00 17.22 -2.71
N VAL A 11 -34.53 16.83 -3.87
CA VAL A 11 -34.91 15.43 -4.16
C VAL A 11 -33.69 14.50 -4.10
N MET A 12 -32.53 14.91 -4.61
CA MET A 12 -31.30 14.09 -4.52
C MET A 12 -30.80 13.97 -3.07
N LEU A 13 -30.86 15.04 -2.29
CA LEU A 13 -30.50 14.99 -0.87
C LEU A 13 -31.45 14.08 -0.09
N HIS A 14 -32.76 14.16 -0.34
CA HIS A 14 -33.77 13.28 0.23
C HIS A 14 -33.64 11.83 -0.24
N ALA A 15 -33.16 11.59 -1.47
CA ALA A 15 -32.86 10.27 -2.00
C ALA A 15 -31.55 9.66 -1.43
N GLY A 16 -30.89 10.35 -0.49
CA GLY A 16 -29.76 9.79 0.25
C GLY A 16 -28.39 10.01 -0.39
N LEU A 17 -28.21 11.03 -1.23
CA LEU A 17 -26.92 11.35 -1.86
C LEU A 17 -25.75 11.42 -0.86
N LEU A 18 -25.94 12.12 0.27
CA LEU A 18 -24.87 12.32 1.27
C LEU A 18 -24.43 10.99 1.94
N PRO A 19 -25.36 10.12 2.38
CA PRO A 19 -25.04 8.75 2.77
C PRO A 19 -24.30 7.94 1.69
N GLN A 20 -24.70 8.05 0.41
CA GLN A 20 -24.03 7.33 -0.69
C GLN A 20 -22.56 7.76 -0.83
N LEU A 21 -22.29 9.07 -0.78
CA LEU A 21 -20.93 9.62 -0.81
C LEU A 21 -20.11 9.14 0.39
N ALA A 22 -20.66 9.21 1.61
CA ALA A 22 -19.99 8.71 2.81
C ALA A 22 -19.63 7.23 2.71
N THR A 23 -20.57 6.43 2.20
CA THR A 23 -20.39 5.00 2.04
C THR A 23 -19.27 4.69 1.04
N MET A 24 -19.27 5.36 -0.12
CA MET A 24 -18.23 5.19 -1.14
C MET A 24 -16.83 5.58 -0.62
N GLU A 25 -16.72 6.59 0.23
CA GLU A 25 -15.44 6.96 0.87
C GLU A 25 -14.97 5.91 1.88
N THR A 26 -15.88 5.36 2.69
CA THR A 26 -15.53 4.26 3.62
C THR A 26 -15.05 3.02 2.88
N ILE A 27 -15.64 2.76 1.70
CA ILE A 27 -15.20 1.71 0.79
C ILE A 27 -13.79 2.04 0.26
N ALA A 28 -13.57 3.24 -0.26
CA ALA A 28 -12.30 3.67 -0.85
C ALA A 28 -11.14 3.72 0.16
N ALA A 29 -11.42 3.99 1.43
CA ALA A 29 -10.42 3.97 2.50
C ALA A 29 -9.95 2.55 2.87
N ALA A 30 -10.64 1.50 2.39
CA ALA A 30 -10.43 0.09 2.75
C ALA A 30 -10.33 -0.17 4.27
N ALA A 31 -10.86 0.75 5.09
CA ALA A 31 -10.70 0.77 6.55
C ALA A 31 -12.04 0.63 7.30
N GLY A 32 -13.14 0.46 6.57
CA GLY A 32 -14.46 0.26 7.15
C GLY A 32 -14.66 -1.16 7.68
N PRO A 33 -15.44 -1.33 8.78
CA PRO A 33 -15.71 -2.65 9.37
C PRO A 33 -16.40 -3.62 8.41
N VAL A 34 -17.10 -3.11 7.40
CA VAL A 34 -17.82 -3.90 6.42
C VAL A 34 -16.88 -4.60 5.43
N LEU A 35 -15.83 -3.93 4.97
CA LEU A 35 -14.88 -4.51 4.01
C LEU A 35 -13.70 -5.19 4.68
N GLU A 36 -13.48 -4.98 5.98
CA GLU A 36 -12.35 -5.57 6.70
C GLU A 36 -12.25 -7.10 6.53
N PRO A 37 -13.33 -7.92 6.61
CA PRO A 37 -13.25 -9.36 6.36
C PRO A 37 -12.77 -9.70 4.94
N PHE A 38 -13.28 -8.97 3.94
CA PHE A 38 -12.86 -9.13 2.54
C PHE A 38 -11.41 -8.71 2.32
N VAL A 39 -10.99 -7.57 2.89
CA VAL A 39 -9.62 -7.07 2.79
C VAL A 39 -8.65 -8.06 3.45
N GLN A 40 -8.96 -8.58 4.63
CA GLN A 40 -8.16 -9.62 5.29
C GLN A 40 -8.07 -10.89 4.45
N TYR A 41 -9.18 -11.33 3.85
CA TYR A 41 -9.19 -12.46 2.92
C TYR A 41 -8.27 -12.22 1.72
N LEU A 42 -8.45 -11.09 1.02
CA LEU A 42 -7.65 -10.70 -0.14
C LEU A 42 -6.15 -10.67 0.18
N LEU A 43 -5.76 -9.97 1.26
CA LEU A 43 -4.36 -9.82 1.66
C LEU A 43 -3.73 -11.15 2.08
N ARG A 44 -4.50 -12.04 2.74
CA ARG A 44 -4.03 -13.38 3.08
C ARG A 44 -3.75 -14.22 1.84
N HIS A 45 -4.61 -14.16 0.83
CA HIS A 45 -4.44 -14.92 -0.42
C HIS A 45 -3.29 -14.39 -1.28
N ILE A 46 -3.12 -13.07 -1.38
CA ILE A 46 -2.04 -12.43 -2.16
C ILE A 46 -0.68 -12.61 -1.49
N SER A 47 -0.64 -12.82 -0.18
CA SER A 47 0.61 -13.13 0.55
C SER A 47 1.13 -14.56 0.29
N THR A 48 0.44 -15.38 -0.52
CA THR A 48 0.89 -16.72 -0.90
C THR A 48 1.89 -16.67 -2.07
N PRO A 49 2.68 -17.73 -2.33
CA PRO A 49 3.64 -17.76 -3.43
C PRO A 49 3.04 -17.59 -4.83
N ARG A 50 1.71 -17.77 -4.96
CA ARG A 50 0.98 -17.56 -6.22
C ARG A 50 0.56 -16.09 -6.41
N GLY A 51 0.69 -15.25 -5.39
CA GLY A 51 0.37 -13.83 -5.45
C GLY A 51 -1.06 -13.55 -5.91
N VAL A 52 -1.22 -12.47 -6.67
CA VAL A 52 -2.51 -12.06 -7.26
C VAL A 52 -3.01 -13.08 -8.31
N ASP A 53 -2.09 -13.73 -9.03
CA ASP A 53 -2.43 -14.69 -10.08
C ASP A 53 -3.00 -16.01 -9.52
N GLY A 54 -2.80 -16.26 -8.23
CA GLY A 54 -3.35 -17.42 -7.53
C GLY A 54 -4.81 -17.30 -7.15
N VAL A 55 -5.44 -16.12 -7.35
CA VAL A 55 -6.79 -15.84 -6.86
C VAL A 55 -7.77 -15.78 -8.02
N SER A 56 -8.84 -16.57 -7.93
CA SER A 56 -9.91 -16.54 -8.92
C SER A 56 -10.76 -15.27 -8.78
N PRO A 57 -11.07 -14.54 -9.87
CA PRO A 57 -12.03 -13.43 -9.83
C PRO A 57 -13.39 -13.83 -9.27
N PHE A 58 -13.82 -15.09 -9.49
CA PHE A 58 -15.06 -15.62 -8.94
C PHE A 58 -15.00 -15.71 -7.40
N GLU A 59 -13.91 -16.25 -6.86
CA GLU A 59 -13.71 -16.37 -5.40
C GLU A 59 -13.62 -14.98 -4.74
N LEU A 60 -12.99 -14.01 -5.40
CA LEU A 60 -12.93 -12.63 -4.92
C LEU A 60 -14.31 -11.98 -4.84
N ASN A 61 -15.12 -12.10 -5.89
CA ASN A 61 -16.46 -11.53 -5.89
C ASN A 61 -17.38 -12.26 -4.90
N ALA A 62 -17.22 -13.58 -4.71
CA ALA A 62 -17.95 -14.32 -3.68
C ALA A 62 -17.55 -13.87 -2.26
N ALA A 63 -16.24 -13.72 -1.99
CA ALA A 63 -15.77 -13.23 -0.70
C ALA A 63 -16.21 -11.78 -0.42
N LEU A 64 -16.22 -10.93 -1.46
CA LEU A 64 -16.77 -9.58 -1.38
C LEU A 64 -18.27 -9.62 -1.05
N ALA A 65 -19.05 -10.42 -1.79
CA ALA A 65 -20.49 -10.56 -1.54
C ALA A 65 -20.77 -11.05 -0.11
N ASN A 66 -20.01 -12.02 0.38
CA ASN A 66 -20.14 -12.50 1.76
C ASN A 66 -19.83 -11.41 2.79
N ALA A 67 -18.75 -10.65 2.62
CA ALA A 67 -18.43 -9.54 3.52
C ALA A 67 -19.49 -8.43 3.50
N LEU A 68 -20.08 -8.16 2.33
CA LEU A 68 -21.18 -7.21 2.18
C LEU A 68 -22.47 -7.70 2.84
N ILE A 69 -22.77 -9.01 2.76
CA ILE A 69 -23.90 -9.63 3.44
C ILE A 69 -23.67 -9.58 4.95
N GLU A 70 -22.51 -10.01 5.45
CA GLU A 70 -22.18 -9.99 6.89
C GLU A 70 -22.18 -8.59 7.50
N GLY A 71 -21.92 -7.55 6.67
CA GLY A 71 -22.03 -6.15 7.07
C GLY A 71 -23.46 -5.61 7.16
N GLU A 72 -24.48 -6.48 7.07
CA GLU A 72 -25.97 -6.40 7.02
C GLU A 72 -26.72 -5.05 6.95
N GLU A 73 -26.17 -3.89 7.30
CA GLU A 73 -26.92 -2.65 7.46
C GLU A 73 -26.39 -1.41 6.71
N ALA A 74 -25.15 -1.40 6.19
CA ALA A 74 -24.52 -0.15 5.74
C ALA A 74 -24.53 0.12 4.22
N LEU A 75 -24.80 -0.89 3.38
CA LEU A 75 -24.52 -0.83 1.93
C LEU A 75 -25.72 -1.10 1.01
N THR A 76 -26.87 -1.45 1.57
CA THR A 76 -28.05 -1.88 0.81
C THR A 76 -28.57 -0.78 -0.12
N GLY A 77 -28.29 -0.93 -1.42
CA GLY A 77 -28.90 -0.17 -2.51
C GLY A 77 -28.17 1.10 -2.98
N LEU A 78 -27.00 1.42 -2.41
CA LEU A 78 -26.33 2.70 -2.65
C LEU A 78 -25.23 2.63 -3.72
N VAL A 79 -24.44 1.55 -3.73
CA VAL A 79 -23.37 1.33 -4.71
C VAL A 79 -23.21 -0.17 -4.95
N SER A 80 -23.32 -0.62 -6.20
CA SER A 80 -22.98 -2.00 -6.56
C SER A 80 -21.47 -2.13 -6.72
N LEU A 81 -20.88 -3.15 -6.10
CA LEU A 81 -19.44 -3.37 -6.06
C LEU A 81 -19.09 -4.63 -6.84
N ALA A 82 -18.02 -4.56 -7.63
CA ALA A 82 -17.40 -5.74 -8.21
C ALA A 82 -15.89 -5.61 -8.15
N VAL A 83 -15.19 -6.75 -8.09
CA VAL A 83 -13.73 -6.79 -8.11
C VAL A 83 -13.27 -7.51 -9.36
N SER A 84 -12.30 -6.92 -10.04
CA SER A 84 -11.68 -7.51 -11.23
C SER A 84 -10.16 -7.55 -11.07
N ILE A 85 -9.53 -8.52 -11.72
CA ILE A 85 -8.07 -8.59 -11.84
C ILE A 85 -7.71 -8.26 -13.28
N VAL A 86 -6.96 -7.19 -13.48
CA VAL A 86 -6.42 -6.85 -14.79
C VAL A 86 -5.25 -7.79 -15.11
N PRO A 87 -5.28 -8.53 -16.23
CA PRO A 87 -4.18 -9.39 -16.63
C PRO A 87 -2.93 -8.54 -16.90
N LEU A 88 -1.76 -9.03 -16.50
CA LEU A 88 -0.51 -8.42 -16.90
C LEU A 88 -0.37 -8.58 -18.42
N ALA A 89 -0.13 -7.49 -19.15
CA ALA A 89 0.24 -7.62 -20.57
C ALA A 89 1.51 -8.49 -20.63
N PRO A 90 1.59 -9.47 -21.55
CA PRO A 90 2.78 -10.32 -21.66
C PRO A 90 3.97 -9.41 -21.94
N ALA A 91 4.94 -9.39 -21.02
CA ALA A 91 6.17 -8.65 -21.19
C ALA A 91 6.83 -9.13 -22.49
N ALA A 92 7.01 -8.22 -23.45
CA ALA A 92 7.80 -8.51 -24.64
C ALA A 92 9.18 -8.99 -24.17
N ALA A 93 9.60 -10.15 -24.66
CA ALA A 93 10.87 -10.77 -24.30
C ALA A 93 12.04 -9.91 -24.80
N THR A 94 12.40 -8.87 -24.06
CA THR A 94 13.67 -8.18 -24.22
C THR A 94 14.70 -8.90 -23.38
N THR A 95 15.37 -9.85 -24.03
CA THR A 95 16.73 -10.28 -23.70
C THR A 95 17.59 -9.06 -23.41
N ASN A 96 18.04 -8.89 -22.16
CA ASN A 96 19.43 -8.60 -21.79
C ASN A 96 19.61 -8.48 -20.27
N SER A 97 20.59 -9.26 -19.77
CA SER A 97 21.46 -8.99 -18.62
C SER A 97 20.86 -8.79 -17.22
N SER A 98 20.81 -9.85 -16.41
CA SER A 98 21.63 -10.06 -15.19
C SER A 98 21.03 -11.20 -14.33
N SER A 99 21.45 -12.42 -14.67
CA SER A 99 21.10 -13.65 -13.99
C SER A 99 21.91 -13.81 -12.69
N LEU A 100 21.31 -13.44 -11.56
CA LEU A 100 21.67 -13.99 -10.23
C LEU A 100 20.54 -13.85 -9.18
N THR A 101 19.39 -13.26 -9.53
CA THR A 101 18.19 -13.18 -8.68
C THR A 101 17.07 -14.14 -9.09
N ALA A 102 17.19 -14.79 -10.26
CA ALA A 102 16.15 -15.65 -10.82
C ALA A 102 16.01 -17.03 -10.15
N ALA A 103 17.06 -17.51 -9.46
CA ALA A 103 17.03 -18.84 -8.80
C ALA A 103 16.38 -18.82 -7.40
N THR A 104 16.05 -17.63 -6.87
CA THR A 104 15.28 -17.43 -5.63
C THR A 104 13.90 -16.81 -5.87
N SER A 105 13.56 -16.46 -7.11
CA SER A 105 12.30 -15.81 -7.48
C SER A 105 11.23 -16.81 -7.89
N GLY A 106 10.77 -17.63 -6.94
CA GLY A 106 9.38 -18.08 -7.01
C GLY A 106 8.49 -16.86 -6.80
N GLY A 107 8.04 -16.23 -7.90
CA GLY A 107 7.07 -15.12 -7.93
C GLY A 107 7.24 -14.08 -6.82
N VAL A 108 8.14 -13.10 -6.97
CA VAL A 108 8.28 -12.04 -5.96
C VAL A 108 6.98 -11.24 -5.90
N CYS A 109 6.23 -11.40 -4.81
CA CYS A 109 5.07 -10.58 -4.49
C CYS A 109 5.50 -9.09 -4.46
N SER A 110 5.15 -8.34 -5.50
CA SER A 110 5.41 -6.89 -5.59
C SER A 110 4.18 -6.12 -5.12
N VAL A 111 4.40 -5.00 -4.41
CA VAL A 111 3.35 -4.05 -4.01
C VAL A 111 2.58 -3.54 -5.23
N SER A 112 3.27 -3.36 -6.36
CA SER A 112 2.65 -2.97 -7.63
C SER A 112 1.66 -4.01 -8.18
N SER A 113 1.76 -5.29 -7.78
CA SER A 113 0.82 -6.32 -8.23
C SER A 113 -0.61 -6.06 -7.75
N LEU A 114 -0.78 -5.37 -6.61
CA LEU A 114 -2.10 -4.96 -6.11
C LEU A 114 -2.80 -3.94 -7.00
N THR A 115 -2.07 -3.18 -7.85
CA THR A 115 -2.68 -2.26 -8.82
C THR A 115 -3.51 -2.98 -9.89
N ARG A 116 -3.30 -4.30 -10.05
CA ARG A 116 -4.09 -5.15 -10.93
C ARG A 116 -5.45 -5.48 -10.34
N VAL A 117 -5.59 -5.46 -9.01
CA VAL A 117 -6.87 -5.66 -8.35
C VAL A 117 -7.62 -4.33 -8.42
N ARG A 118 -8.71 -4.31 -9.18
CA ARG A 118 -9.55 -3.12 -9.36
C ARG A 118 -10.92 -3.34 -8.76
N LEU A 119 -11.27 -2.46 -7.84
CA LEU A 119 -12.63 -2.32 -7.33
C LEU A 119 -13.42 -1.44 -8.29
N THR A 120 -14.43 -2.00 -8.95
CA THR A 120 -15.36 -1.25 -9.78
C THR A 120 -16.58 -0.85 -8.97
N LEU A 121 -16.83 0.46 -8.92
CA LEU A 121 -17.94 1.08 -8.23
C LEU A 121 -19.03 1.42 -9.25
N HIS A 122 -20.23 0.86 -9.08
CA HIS A 122 -21.40 1.19 -9.88
C HIS A 122 -22.36 2.03 -9.02
N PRO A 123 -22.30 3.37 -9.11
CA PRO A 123 -23.13 4.24 -8.29
C PRO A 123 -24.61 4.09 -8.67
N ALA A 124 -25.48 3.97 -7.66
CA ALA A 124 -26.92 4.06 -7.87
C ALA A 124 -27.36 5.53 -8.05
N TYR A 125 -28.62 5.73 -8.43
CA TYR A 125 -29.22 7.06 -8.33
C TYR A 125 -29.31 7.47 -6.83
N PRO A 126 -29.02 8.73 -6.47
CA PRO A 126 -28.67 9.87 -7.33
C PRO A 126 -27.16 10.09 -7.57
N LEU A 127 -26.27 9.31 -6.96
CA LEU A 127 -24.82 9.50 -7.07
C LEU A 127 -24.31 9.43 -8.51
N ASN A 128 -24.90 8.59 -9.36
CA ASN A 128 -24.54 8.46 -10.78
C ASN A 128 -24.67 9.76 -11.61
N LEU A 129 -25.40 10.77 -11.13
CA LEU A 129 -25.54 12.07 -11.81
C LEU A 129 -24.39 13.04 -11.50
N ILE A 130 -23.65 12.77 -10.42
CA ILE A 130 -22.60 13.67 -9.90
C ILE A 130 -21.23 12.99 -9.97
N ALA A 131 -21.18 11.68 -9.71
CA ALA A 131 -19.96 10.88 -9.80
C ALA A 131 -19.56 10.71 -11.27
N THR A 132 -18.51 11.42 -11.67
CA THR A 132 -17.86 11.27 -12.97
C THR A 132 -16.97 10.02 -12.98
N ASP A 133 -16.54 9.58 -14.16
CA ASP A 133 -15.55 8.50 -14.26
C ASP A 133 -14.22 8.86 -13.57
N SER A 134 -13.83 10.15 -13.59
CA SER A 134 -12.64 10.63 -12.88
C SER A 134 -12.77 10.49 -11.37
N PHE A 135 -13.96 10.75 -10.83
CA PHE A 135 -14.31 10.58 -9.43
C PHE A 135 -14.20 9.12 -9.01
N LEU A 136 -14.79 8.20 -9.79
CA LEU A 136 -14.78 6.77 -9.50
C LEU A 136 -13.36 6.18 -9.62
N ASN A 137 -12.59 6.60 -10.61
CA ASN A 137 -11.18 6.21 -10.75
C ASN A 137 -10.35 6.68 -9.56
N LEU A 138 -10.56 7.90 -9.06
CA LEU A 138 -9.85 8.41 -7.88
C LEU A 138 -10.11 7.54 -6.65
N HIS A 139 -11.35 7.14 -6.40
CA HIS A 139 -11.70 6.25 -5.29
C HIS A 139 -11.12 4.85 -5.45
N THR A 140 -11.02 4.37 -6.70
CA THR A 140 -10.33 3.10 -7.00
C THR A 140 -8.83 3.20 -6.68
N MET A 141 -8.19 4.31 -7.04
CA MET A 141 -6.77 4.55 -6.71
C MET A 141 -6.53 4.66 -5.20
N LEU A 142 -7.40 5.39 -4.48
CA LEU A 142 -7.40 5.46 -3.01
C LEU A 142 -7.52 4.07 -2.39
N TRP A 143 -8.41 3.24 -2.92
CA TRP A 143 -8.61 1.87 -2.44
C TRP A 143 -7.35 1.03 -2.64
N THR A 144 -6.75 1.06 -3.83
CA THR A 144 -5.51 0.34 -4.12
C THR A 144 -4.37 0.80 -3.21
N LEU A 145 -4.16 2.11 -3.04
CA LEU A 145 -3.11 2.62 -2.16
C LEU A 145 -3.35 2.24 -0.69
N SER A 146 -4.60 2.33 -0.23
CA SER A 146 -5.00 1.89 1.11
C SER A 146 -4.68 0.41 1.34
N LEU A 147 -4.99 -0.44 0.36
CA LEU A 147 -4.65 -1.87 0.40
C LEU A 147 -3.14 -2.11 0.44
N GLN A 148 -2.37 -1.40 -0.39
CA GLN A 148 -0.91 -1.52 -0.42
C GLN A 148 -0.29 -1.16 0.94
N LEU A 149 -0.71 -0.04 1.53
CA LEU A 149 -0.27 0.39 2.86
C LEU A 149 -0.68 -0.63 3.94
N GLN A 150 -1.91 -1.12 3.89
CA GLN A 150 -2.40 -2.13 4.84
C GLN A 150 -1.65 -3.46 4.71
N TRP A 151 -1.36 -3.91 3.49
CA TRP A 151 -0.62 -5.13 3.25
C TRP A 151 0.80 -5.08 3.81
N VAL A 152 1.53 -3.98 3.54
CA VAL A 152 2.88 -3.80 4.03
C VAL A 152 2.89 -3.68 5.56
N ALA A 153 1.95 -2.93 6.14
CA ALA A 153 1.82 -2.83 7.60
C ALA A 153 1.56 -4.20 8.25
N GLN A 154 0.62 -4.99 7.72
CA GLN A 154 0.32 -6.33 8.22
C GLN A 154 1.52 -7.27 8.08
N SER A 155 2.25 -7.19 6.97
CA SER A 155 3.46 -7.98 6.73
C SER A 155 4.57 -7.64 7.73
N LEU A 156 4.77 -6.36 8.02
CA LEU A 156 5.73 -5.88 9.02
C LEU A 156 5.34 -6.31 10.44
N ILE A 157 4.05 -6.22 10.80
CA ILE A 157 3.54 -6.69 12.10
C ILE A 157 3.75 -8.20 12.23
N ALA A 158 3.41 -8.98 11.20
CA ALA A 158 3.60 -10.43 11.20
C ALA A 158 5.08 -10.82 11.35
N ALA A 159 5.98 -10.16 10.61
CA ALA A 159 7.42 -10.36 10.71
C ALA A 159 7.92 -10.05 12.14
N ARG A 160 7.48 -8.94 12.73
CA ARG A 160 7.86 -8.55 14.09
C ARG A 160 7.37 -9.53 15.15
N VAL A 161 6.11 -9.99 15.05
CA VAL A 161 5.56 -11.01 15.96
C VAL A 161 6.38 -12.31 15.86
N CYS A 162 6.80 -12.70 14.65
CA CYS A 162 7.67 -13.86 14.47
C CYS A 162 9.01 -13.67 15.18
N LEU A 163 9.68 -12.52 15.00
CA LEU A 163 10.95 -12.21 15.67
C LEU A 163 10.82 -12.15 17.20
N TRP A 164 9.70 -11.64 17.71
CA TRP A 164 9.42 -11.62 19.14
C TRP A 164 9.28 -13.04 19.69
N LYS A 165 8.47 -13.89 19.04
CA LYS A 165 8.31 -15.31 19.42
C LYS A 165 9.64 -16.06 19.40
N GLU A 166 10.48 -15.83 18.40
CA GLU A 166 11.83 -16.41 18.34
C GLU A 166 12.70 -16.02 19.53
N SER A 167 12.71 -14.73 19.88
CA SER A 167 13.50 -14.25 21.01
C SER A 167 13.03 -14.80 22.35
N GLN A 168 11.74 -15.05 22.51
CA GLN A 168 11.18 -15.69 23.71
C GLN A 168 11.52 -17.18 23.77
N SER A 169 11.45 -17.88 22.63
CA SER A 169 11.84 -19.29 22.54
C SER A 169 13.32 -19.49 22.86
N GLN A 170 14.19 -18.58 22.41
CA GLN A 170 15.63 -18.65 22.65
C GLN A 170 15.96 -18.44 24.14
N LYS A 171 15.28 -17.51 24.82
CA LYS A 171 15.42 -17.32 26.29
C LYS A 171 14.96 -18.54 27.10
N ARG A 172 13.91 -19.24 26.66
CA ARG A 172 13.40 -20.44 27.35
C ARG A 172 14.28 -21.67 27.13
N SER A 173 14.99 -21.74 26.00
CA SER A 173 15.85 -22.88 25.67
C SER A 173 17.17 -22.90 26.44
N GLY A 174 17.47 -21.88 27.26
CA GLY A 174 18.67 -21.82 28.11
C GLY A 174 19.99 -22.00 27.36
N THR A 175 19.99 -21.88 26.04
CA THR A 175 21.15 -22.11 25.17
C THR A 175 21.96 -20.82 25.10
N ASP A 176 22.41 -20.38 26.27
CA ASP A 176 23.46 -19.39 26.40
C ASP A 176 24.79 -20.09 26.08
N ASN A 177 25.59 -19.41 25.25
CA ASN A 177 27.01 -19.60 24.95
C ASN A 177 27.33 -20.14 23.54
N ASN A 178 27.92 -19.23 22.75
CA ASN A 178 28.81 -19.47 21.60
C ASN A 178 28.26 -19.83 20.20
N THR A 179 26.98 -19.61 19.87
CA THR A 179 26.58 -19.59 18.45
C THR A 179 26.38 -18.18 17.91
N THR A 180 27.40 -17.69 17.21
CA THR A 180 27.56 -16.39 16.52
C THR A 180 26.53 -16.08 15.41
N PHE A 181 25.43 -16.84 15.32
CA PHE A 181 24.47 -16.82 14.21
C PHE A 181 23.14 -16.11 14.56
N SER A 182 23.16 -15.12 15.46
CA SER A 182 21.95 -14.43 15.95
C SER A 182 21.64 -13.11 15.22
N THR A 183 21.81 -13.04 13.90
CA THR A 183 21.57 -11.82 13.12
C THR A 183 20.08 -11.48 12.94
N THR A 184 19.16 -12.45 12.94
CA THR A 184 17.72 -12.18 12.80
C THR A 184 17.09 -11.44 13.99
N THR A 185 17.77 -11.38 15.14
CA THR A 185 17.30 -10.72 16.37
C THR A 185 18.15 -9.50 16.75
N ALA A 186 19.04 -9.04 15.85
CA ALA A 186 19.88 -7.87 16.11
C ALA A 186 19.00 -6.64 16.44
N PRO A 187 19.36 -5.86 17.47
CA PRO A 187 18.59 -4.67 17.85
C PRO A 187 18.50 -3.64 16.72
N SER A 188 19.49 -3.59 15.81
CA SER A 188 19.48 -2.74 14.62
C SER A 188 18.34 -3.08 13.67
N THR A 189 18.14 -4.36 13.32
CA THR A 189 17.06 -4.79 12.42
C THR A 189 15.69 -4.50 13.02
N ARG A 190 15.53 -4.65 14.35
CA ARG A 190 14.27 -4.27 15.03
C ARG A 190 14.00 -2.78 14.98
N ALA A 191 15.03 -1.94 15.07
CA ALA A 191 14.90 -0.49 14.96
C ALA A 191 14.45 -0.10 13.54
N VAL A 192 15.09 -0.65 12.51
CA VAL A 192 14.70 -0.39 11.10
C VAL A 192 13.26 -0.85 10.83
N GLN A 193 12.86 -2.03 11.32
CA GLN A 193 11.45 -2.48 11.20
C GLN A 193 10.46 -1.54 11.89
N GLN A 194 10.82 -0.96 13.04
CA GLN A 194 9.98 0.01 13.72
C GLN A 194 9.85 1.30 12.90
N GLU A 195 10.93 1.74 12.25
CA GLU A 195 10.92 2.91 11.37
C GLU A 195 10.10 2.65 10.09
N MET A 196 10.27 1.49 9.44
CA MET A 196 9.43 1.04 8.32
C MET A 196 7.94 1.06 8.69
N LEU A 197 7.59 0.41 9.80
CA LEU A 197 6.21 0.32 10.27
C LEU A 197 5.64 1.70 10.62
N HIS A 198 6.45 2.55 11.23
CA HIS A 198 6.04 3.90 11.56
C HIS A 198 5.75 4.72 10.29
N LEU A 199 6.65 4.72 9.31
CA LEU A 199 6.45 5.45 8.06
C LEU A 199 5.16 5.03 7.37
N VAL A 200 4.92 3.70 7.24
CA VAL A 200 3.71 3.17 6.61
C VAL A 200 2.45 3.61 7.36
N HIS A 201 2.47 3.56 8.71
CA HIS A 201 1.36 4.05 9.51
C HIS A 201 1.16 5.56 9.41
N ALA A 202 2.23 6.35 9.42
CA ALA A 202 2.17 7.81 9.31
C ALA A 202 1.53 8.22 7.98
N VAL A 203 1.98 7.63 6.86
CA VAL A 203 1.41 7.88 5.53
C VAL A 203 -0.06 7.45 5.49
N ARG A 204 -0.40 6.26 5.99
CA ARG A 204 -1.78 5.77 6.02
C ARG A 204 -2.68 6.69 6.86
N GLN A 205 -2.25 7.08 8.06
CA GLN A 205 -3.03 7.96 8.94
C GLN A 205 -3.20 9.35 8.34
N HIS A 206 -2.15 9.90 7.73
CA HIS A 206 -2.24 11.17 7.01
C HIS A 206 -3.29 11.10 5.88
N MET A 207 -3.21 10.07 5.04
CA MET A 207 -4.17 9.86 3.95
C MET A 207 -5.61 9.73 4.46
N LEU A 208 -5.85 8.88 5.48
CA LEU A 208 -7.19 8.66 6.03
C LEU A 208 -7.77 9.95 6.65
N THR A 209 -6.94 10.67 7.42
CA THR A 209 -7.33 11.94 8.05
C THR A 209 -7.63 13.00 6.98
N HIS A 210 -6.84 13.06 5.91
CA HIS A 210 -7.07 13.99 4.81
C HIS A 210 -8.37 13.65 4.07
N VAL A 211 -8.58 12.39 3.72
CA VAL A 211 -9.83 11.91 3.09
C VAL A 211 -11.05 12.26 3.95
N GLU A 212 -11.01 11.98 5.25
CA GLU A 212 -12.12 12.27 6.16
C GLU A 212 -12.42 13.77 6.24
N ASN A 213 -11.40 14.62 6.39
CA ASN A 213 -11.57 16.07 6.49
C ASN A 213 -12.10 16.69 5.20
N THR A 214 -11.53 16.31 4.04
CA THR A 214 -11.96 16.82 2.73
C THR A 214 -13.37 16.32 2.39
N SER A 215 -13.69 15.07 2.73
CA SER A 215 -15.04 14.50 2.60
C SER A 215 -16.09 15.27 3.40
N VAL A 216 -15.82 15.54 4.68
CA VAL A 216 -16.74 16.29 5.54
C VAL A 216 -17.01 17.69 4.96
N ARG A 217 -15.96 18.33 4.42
CA ARG A 217 -16.09 19.63 3.74
C ARG A 217 -16.95 19.53 2.49
N MET A 218 -16.69 18.54 1.63
CA MET A 218 -17.47 18.29 0.40
C MET A 218 -18.94 18.06 0.74
N ARG A 219 -19.27 17.16 1.68
CA ARG A 219 -20.65 16.87 2.06
C ARG A 219 -21.38 18.10 2.62
N ARG A 220 -20.70 18.92 3.42
CA ARG A 220 -21.24 20.19 3.91
C ARG A 220 -21.49 21.18 2.78
N GLY A 221 -20.59 21.26 1.80
CA GLY A 221 -20.75 22.09 0.61
C GLY A 221 -21.92 21.64 -0.26
N ILE A 222 -22.04 20.33 -0.52
CA ILE A 222 -23.16 19.76 -1.30
C ILE A 222 -24.50 20.01 -0.60
N ALA A 223 -24.56 19.91 0.72
CA ALA A 223 -25.78 20.16 1.50
C ALA A 223 -26.30 21.61 1.37
N THR A 224 -25.46 22.57 0.99
CA THR A 224 -25.83 23.99 0.81
C THR A 224 -25.93 24.43 -0.65
N CYS A 225 -25.67 23.53 -1.61
CA CYS A 225 -25.73 23.84 -3.04
C CYS A 225 -27.19 24.04 -3.51
N GLY A 226 -27.40 25.07 -4.33
CA GLY A 226 -28.69 25.33 -4.98
C GLY A 226 -28.84 24.65 -6.34
N SER A 227 -27.74 24.22 -6.97
CA SER A 227 -27.77 23.60 -8.30
C SER A 227 -26.92 22.35 -8.42
N LEU A 228 -27.29 21.48 -9.37
CA LEU A 228 -26.50 20.28 -9.72
C LEU A 228 -25.07 20.66 -10.14
N ARG A 229 -24.91 21.79 -10.84
CA ARG A 229 -23.60 22.29 -11.28
C ARG A 229 -22.72 22.69 -10.10
N GLU A 230 -23.29 23.30 -9.07
CA GLU A 230 -22.57 23.61 -7.83
C GLU A 230 -22.16 22.33 -7.10
N MET A 231 -23.03 21.32 -7.04
CA MET A 231 -22.69 20.01 -6.45
C MET A 231 -21.55 19.30 -7.19
N GLN A 232 -21.58 19.31 -8.53
CA GLN A 232 -20.48 18.79 -9.36
C GLN A 232 -19.19 19.59 -9.15
N LYS A 233 -19.28 20.92 -9.01
CA LYS A 233 -18.13 21.76 -8.69
C LYS A 233 -17.51 21.37 -7.33
N GLN A 234 -18.33 21.16 -6.30
CA GLN A 234 -17.85 20.69 -4.99
C GLN A 234 -17.16 19.32 -5.07
N CYS A 235 -17.67 18.41 -5.90
CA CYS A 235 -17.01 17.12 -6.14
C CYS A 235 -15.67 17.28 -6.88
N GLY A 236 -15.59 18.22 -7.83
CA GLY A 236 -14.34 18.54 -8.54
C GLY A 236 -13.27 19.16 -7.62
N GLU A 237 -13.65 20.10 -6.76
CA GLU A 237 -12.76 20.70 -5.75
C GLU A 237 -12.25 19.61 -4.77
N TYR A 238 -13.12 18.69 -4.37
CA TYR A 238 -12.75 17.52 -3.57
C TYR A 238 -11.78 16.58 -4.30
N GLU A 239 -12.02 16.26 -5.57
CA GLU A 239 -11.10 15.41 -6.36
C GLU A 239 -9.70 16.00 -6.44
N GLU A 240 -9.60 17.30 -6.70
CA GLU A 240 -8.34 18.02 -6.78
C GLU A 240 -7.60 18.00 -5.43
N GLU A 241 -8.29 18.35 -4.34
CA GLU A 241 -7.71 18.35 -3.00
C GLU A 241 -7.25 16.95 -2.55
N LEU A 242 -7.98 15.89 -2.93
CA LEU A 242 -7.58 14.51 -2.67
C LEU A 242 -6.39 14.05 -3.49
N ARG A 243 -6.34 14.37 -4.80
CA ARG A 243 -5.20 14.00 -5.65
C ARG A 243 -3.90 14.56 -5.06
N HIS A 244 -3.93 15.82 -4.64
CA HIS A 244 -2.79 16.50 -4.06
C HIS A 244 -2.44 16.05 -2.63
N GLY A 245 -3.43 15.81 -1.77
CA GLY A 245 -3.19 15.43 -0.37
C GLY A 245 -2.93 13.94 -0.14
N CYS A 246 -3.46 13.07 -1.00
CA CYS A 246 -3.26 11.61 -0.90
C CYS A 246 -2.15 11.10 -1.82
N LEU A 247 -1.40 11.99 -2.48
CA LEU A 247 -0.26 11.63 -3.34
C LEU A 247 -0.69 10.74 -4.52
N LEU A 248 -1.89 11.00 -5.06
CA LEU A 248 -2.49 10.19 -6.12
C LEU A 248 -2.41 10.94 -7.44
N HIS A 249 -1.56 10.45 -8.35
CA HIS A 249 -1.52 10.94 -9.72
C HIS A 249 -1.61 9.82 -10.73
N ASP A 250 -2.30 10.12 -11.82
CA ASP A 250 -2.58 9.19 -12.89
C ASP A 250 -1.30 8.97 -13.73
N THR A 251 -0.49 7.98 -13.34
CA THR A 251 0.70 7.55 -14.10
C THR A 251 0.34 7.06 -15.51
N SER A 252 -0.94 6.72 -15.73
CA SER A 252 -1.49 6.21 -16.99
C SER A 252 -1.81 7.29 -18.03
N SER A 253 -1.85 8.56 -17.64
CA SER A 253 -2.20 9.69 -18.55
C SER A 253 -1.07 10.08 -19.54
N SER A 254 0.10 9.47 -19.43
CA SER A 254 1.24 9.73 -20.35
C SER A 254 1.15 9.00 -21.70
N GLN A 255 0.16 8.12 -21.93
CA GLN A 255 0.05 7.34 -23.18
C GLN A 255 -1.28 7.46 -23.94
N LEU A 256 -2.25 8.24 -23.45
CA LEU A 256 -3.53 8.44 -24.15
C LEU A 256 -3.75 9.92 -24.50
N GLY A 257 -3.15 10.31 -25.64
CA GLY A 257 -3.79 11.23 -26.57
C GLY A 257 -3.89 12.69 -26.15
N SER A 258 -2.89 13.46 -26.60
CA SER A 258 -3.09 14.70 -27.38
C SER A 258 -4.57 15.03 -27.71
N ARG A 259 -5.27 15.67 -26.79
CA ARG A 259 -6.49 16.45 -27.08
C ARG A 259 -6.37 17.79 -26.36
N LYS A 260 -5.86 18.75 -27.13
CA LYS A 260 -5.93 20.20 -26.88
C LYS A 260 -7.31 20.56 -26.32
N TRP A 261 -7.37 20.92 -25.05
CA TRP A 261 -8.43 21.79 -24.55
C TRP A 261 -7.96 23.22 -24.79
N HIS A 262 -8.41 23.81 -25.90
CA HIS A 262 -8.40 25.26 -26.06
C HIS A 262 -9.40 25.85 -25.07
N ASN A 263 -8.89 26.49 -24.02
CA ASN A 263 -9.29 27.85 -23.65
C ASN A 263 -8.32 28.42 -22.63
N HIS A 264 -7.61 29.46 -23.04
CA HIS A 264 -6.89 30.37 -22.18
C HIS A 264 -7.84 31.04 -21.19
N ASN A 265 -7.46 31.04 -19.91
CA ASN A 265 -7.48 32.22 -19.06
C ASN A 265 -6.66 31.95 -17.78
N ASP A 266 -5.46 32.53 -17.77
CA ASP A 266 -4.60 32.97 -16.67
C ASP A 266 -4.81 32.36 -15.26
N GLY A 267 -3.92 31.41 -14.95
CA GLY A 267 -3.45 31.03 -13.62
C GLY A 267 -2.14 30.24 -13.81
N PRO A 268 -1.09 30.45 -13.00
CA PRO A 268 0.22 29.90 -13.30
C PRO A 268 0.15 28.37 -13.32
N ALA A 269 0.60 27.77 -14.43
CA ALA A 269 0.85 26.34 -14.57
C ALA A 269 2.03 25.92 -13.67
N ALA A 270 1.83 25.99 -12.35
CA ALA A 270 2.75 25.47 -11.37
C ALA A 270 2.59 23.94 -11.31
N SER A 271 3.65 23.25 -11.74
CA SER A 271 4.13 21.96 -11.22
C SER A 271 3.16 20.75 -11.21
N ALA A 272 2.75 20.30 -12.40
CA ALA A 272 2.27 18.92 -12.58
C ALA A 272 3.40 17.86 -12.60
N SER A 273 4.68 18.25 -12.49
CA SER A 273 5.85 17.37 -12.65
C SER A 273 6.26 16.60 -11.40
N GLY A 274 6.06 17.13 -10.19
CA GLY A 274 6.61 16.53 -8.95
C GLY A 274 5.77 15.41 -8.32
N SER A 275 4.49 15.33 -8.65
CA SER A 275 3.55 14.45 -7.94
C SER A 275 3.51 12.97 -8.37
N PRO A 276 3.64 12.59 -9.66
CA PRO A 276 3.78 11.17 -10.04
C PRO A 276 5.10 10.56 -9.53
N GLU A 277 6.14 11.39 -9.40
CA GLU A 277 7.43 10.99 -8.82
C GLU A 277 7.31 10.68 -7.32
N LEU A 278 6.40 11.35 -6.63
CA LEU A 278 6.17 11.17 -5.20
C LEU A 278 5.40 9.86 -4.90
N HIS A 279 4.39 9.53 -5.70
CA HIS A 279 3.71 8.23 -5.63
C HIS A 279 4.67 7.07 -5.94
N SER A 280 5.49 7.20 -6.98
CA SER A 280 6.52 6.20 -7.31
C SER A 280 7.51 6.01 -6.17
N SER A 281 7.97 7.09 -5.55
CA SER A 281 8.90 7.03 -4.41
C SER A 281 8.26 6.34 -3.20
N LEU A 282 6.98 6.60 -2.92
CA LEU A 282 6.25 5.87 -1.88
C LEU A 282 6.19 4.37 -2.20
N LEU A 283 5.91 3.98 -3.44
CA LEU A 283 5.89 2.57 -3.84
C LEU A 283 7.26 1.90 -3.64
N GLU A 284 8.36 2.58 -3.97
CA GLU A 284 9.73 2.07 -3.73
C GLU A 284 10.02 1.84 -2.23
N VAL A 285 9.52 2.72 -1.36
CA VAL A 285 9.60 2.54 0.11
C VAL A 285 8.76 1.33 0.56
N LEU A 286 7.56 1.17 0.01
CA LEU A 286 6.69 0.04 0.33
C LEU A 286 7.28 -1.30 -0.17
N GLU A 287 7.83 -1.32 -1.37
CA GLU A 287 8.45 -2.51 -1.96
C GLU A 287 9.70 -2.96 -1.21
N SER A 288 10.58 -2.02 -0.84
CA SER A 288 11.76 -2.32 -0.01
C SER A 288 11.35 -2.86 1.37
N SER A 289 10.33 -2.28 2.00
CA SER A 289 9.76 -2.75 3.28
C SER A 289 9.18 -4.16 3.19
N LEU A 290 8.45 -4.47 2.10
CA LEU A 290 7.89 -5.80 1.86
C LEU A 290 8.98 -6.83 1.58
N ARG A 291 9.97 -6.47 0.74
CA ARG A 291 11.13 -7.34 0.45
C ARG A 291 11.91 -7.67 1.71
N HIS A 292 12.10 -6.70 2.60
CA HIS A 292 12.72 -6.92 3.91
C HIS A 292 11.94 -7.98 4.73
N CYS A 293 10.61 -7.89 4.79
CA CYS A 293 9.77 -8.88 5.48
C CYS A 293 9.92 -10.30 4.90
N ILE A 294 9.91 -10.43 3.56
CA ILE A 294 10.07 -11.71 2.87
C ILE A 294 11.43 -12.33 3.17
N LEU A 295 12.50 -11.53 3.09
CA LEU A 295 13.86 -11.98 3.40
C LEU A 295 14.00 -12.44 4.86
N LEU A 296 13.37 -11.75 5.81
CA LEU A 296 13.32 -12.21 7.20
C LEU A 296 12.58 -13.54 7.37
N GLY A 297 11.49 -13.74 6.63
CA GLY A 297 10.81 -15.04 6.54
C GLY A 297 11.73 -16.15 6.03
N HIS A 298 12.51 -15.89 4.99
CA HIS A 298 13.51 -16.84 4.47
C HIS A 298 14.67 -17.05 5.43
N ALA A 299 15.15 -16.02 6.11
CA ALA A 299 16.22 -16.13 7.11
C ALA A 299 15.80 -17.06 8.25
N ARG A 300 14.55 -16.94 8.69
CA ARG A 300 13.93 -17.86 9.66
C ARG A 300 13.88 -19.29 9.15
N GLN A 301 13.42 -19.51 7.92
CA GLN A 301 13.38 -20.85 7.32
C GLN A 301 14.79 -21.47 7.25
N ALA A 302 15.79 -20.68 6.84
CA ALA A 302 17.19 -21.12 6.80
C ALA A 302 17.72 -21.47 8.21
N LYS A 303 17.36 -20.69 9.24
CA LYS A 303 17.70 -21.01 10.65
C LYS A 303 17.07 -22.32 11.12
N ILE A 304 15.83 -22.61 10.73
CA ILE A 304 15.17 -23.89 11.02
C ILE A 304 15.93 -25.04 10.33
N LEU A 305 16.35 -24.86 9.07
CA LEU A 305 17.16 -25.86 8.35
C LEU A 305 18.51 -26.09 9.04
N ILE A 306 19.18 -25.03 9.51
CA ILE A 306 20.43 -25.16 10.29
C ILE A 306 20.19 -26.00 11.55
N ASN A 307 19.12 -25.73 12.29
CA ASN A 307 18.82 -26.49 13.51
C ASN A 307 18.50 -27.95 13.21
N LYS A 308 17.76 -28.24 12.13
CA LYS A 308 17.49 -29.61 11.67
C LYS A 308 18.76 -30.33 11.25
N ALA A 309 19.65 -29.67 10.51
CA ALA A 309 20.93 -30.24 10.09
C ALA A 309 21.85 -30.51 11.29
N LYS A 310 21.88 -29.61 12.29
CA LYS A 310 22.60 -29.83 13.55
C LYS A 310 22.05 -31.02 14.34
N GLN A 311 20.73 -31.17 14.38
CA GLN A 311 20.10 -32.31 15.05
C GLN A 311 20.44 -33.61 14.32
N ALA A 312 20.35 -33.63 12.99
CA ALA A 312 20.74 -34.78 12.18
C ALA A 312 22.23 -35.13 12.36
N GLN A 313 23.11 -34.13 12.54
CA GLN A 313 24.52 -34.37 12.86
C GLN A 313 24.70 -35.04 14.22
N LEU A 314 23.90 -34.66 15.23
CA LEU A 314 23.96 -35.26 16.57
C LEU A 314 23.34 -36.67 16.63
N GLU A 315 22.39 -36.95 15.74
CA GLU A 315 21.69 -38.24 15.63
C GLU A 315 22.36 -39.21 14.64
N ALA A 316 23.44 -38.80 13.97
CA ALA A 316 24.15 -39.63 13.02
C ALA A 316 24.88 -40.78 13.74
N GLU A 317 24.59 -42.02 13.35
CA GLU A 317 25.17 -43.21 13.96
C GLU A 317 26.47 -43.65 13.24
N ASP A 318 26.61 -43.31 11.95
CA ASP A 318 27.72 -43.70 11.09
C ASP A 318 28.41 -42.49 10.43
N ALA A 319 29.70 -42.64 10.10
CA ALA A 319 30.52 -41.59 9.50
C ALA A 319 29.99 -41.05 8.15
N GLU A 320 29.28 -41.87 7.38
CA GLU A 320 28.67 -41.45 6.11
C GLU A 320 27.45 -40.53 6.35
N GLN A 321 26.65 -40.84 7.38
CA GLN A 321 25.52 -39.99 7.78
C GLN A 321 26.02 -38.66 8.38
N GLU A 322 27.10 -38.70 9.15
CA GLU A 322 27.73 -37.50 9.70
C GLU A 322 28.25 -36.57 8.58
N ALA A 323 28.90 -37.13 7.54
CA ALA A 323 29.36 -36.37 6.38
C ALA A 323 28.21 -35.68 5.62
N LEU A 324 27.11 -36.40 5.35
CA LEU A 324 25.92 -35.82 4.70
C LEU A 324 25.23 -34.74 5.54
N ALA A 325 25.21 -34.92 6.87
CA ALA A 325 24.67 -33.92 7.79
C ALA A 325 25.55 -32.66 7.85
N LEU A 326 26.87 -32.82 7.81
CA LEU A 326 27.84 -31.72 7.73
C LEU A 326 27.68 -30.91 6.44
N ASP A 327 27.60 -31.58 5.28
CA ASP A 327 27.38 -30.92 3.99
C ASP A 327 26.05 -30.13 3.98
N SER A 328 24.99 -30.74 4.51
CA SER A 328 23.68 -30.09 4.65
C SER A 328 23.73 -28.88 5.58
N LEU A 329 24.50 -28.96 6.67
CA LEU A 329 24.70 -27.87 7.62
C LEU A 329 25.50 -26.72 7.00
N GLU A 330 26.55 -27.01 6.24
CA GLU A 330 27.34 -26.00 5.53
C GLU A 330 26.52 -25.27 4.48
N PHE A 331 25.75 -26.01 3.67
CA PHE A 331 24.82 -25.42 2.71
C PHE A 331 23.80 -24.50 3.38
N ALA A 332 23.20 -24.94 4.49
CA ALA A 332 22.23 -24.14 5.24
C ALA A 332 22.86 -22.88 5.86
N LYS A 333 24.10 -22.97 6.37
CA LYS A 333 24.87 -21.82 6.89
C LYS A 333 25.21 -20.82 5.78
N GLN A 334 25.65 -21.30 4.62
CA GLN A 334 25.97 -20.44 3.47
C GLN A 334 24.72 -19.70 3.00
N LYS A 335 23.60 -20.40 2.86
CA LYS A 335 22.31 -19.80 2.49
C LYS A 335 21.84 -18.77 3.50
N PHE A 336 21.95 -19.06 4.80
CA PHE A 336 21.62 -18.11 5.86
C PHE A 336 22.50 -16.85 5.80
N SER A 337 23.81 -17.00 5.61
CA SER A 337 24.74 -15.87 5.47
C SER A 337 24.36 -14.96 4.28
N GLN A 338 24.07 -15.54 3.11
CA GLN A 338 23.61 -14.79 1.93
C GLN A 338 22.33 -14.01 2.20
N ILE A 339 21.33 -14.66 2.84
CA ILE A 339 20.05 -14.00 3.18
C ILE A 339 20.30 -12.85 4.16
N THR A 340 21.16 -13.02 5.16
CA THR A 340 21.44 -11.96 6.14
C THR A 340 22.14 -10.75 5.51
N CYS A 341 23.03 -10.98 4.53
CA CYS A 341 23.62 -9.90 3.75
C CYS A 341 22.56 -9.17 2.91
N ALA A 342 21.61 -9.91 2.33
CA ALA A 342 20.50 -9.33 1.59
C ALA A 342 19.55 -8.52 2.50
N VAL A 343 19.27 -8.98 3.73
CA VAL A 343 18.50 -8.21 4.72
C VAL A 343 19.20 -6.88 5.00
N ALA A 344 20.50 -6.88 5.30
CA ALA A 344 21.26 -5.65 5.53
C ALA A 344 21.35 -4.73 4.29
N ALA A 345 21.26 -5.29 3.08
CA ALA A 345 21.14 -4.50 1.85
C ALA A 345 19.78 -3.83 1.76
N THR A 346 18.68 -4.54 2.08
CA THR A 346 17.33 -3.95 2.08
C THR A 346 17.14 -2.87 3.14
N GLU A 347 17.83 -2.94 4.28
CA GLU A 347 17.83 -1.88 5.29
C GLU A 347 18.44 -0.58 4.73
N ARG A 348 19.54 -0.68 3.96
CA ARG A 348 20.18 0.46 3.29
C ARG A 348 19.35 0.99 2.12
N GLU A 349 18.74 0.08 1.34
CA GLU A 349 17.82 0.43 0.24
C GLU A 349 16.61 1.20 0.78
N PHE A 350 16.00 0.72 1.86
CA PHE A 350 14.89 1.40 2.54
C PHE A 350 15.29 2.79 2.99
N GLU A 351 16.45 2.96 3.62
CA GLU A 351 16.89 4.29 4.08
C GLU A 351 17.11 5.25 2.92
N GLY A 352 17.71 4.78 1.82
CA GLY A 352 17.85 5.57 0.60
C GLY A 352 16.50 6.01 0.02
N HIS A 353 15.56 5.08 -0.12
CA HIS A 353 14.21 5.38 -0.61
C HIS A 353 13.43 6.29 0.34
N ARG A 354 13.58 6.11 1.66
CA ARG A 354 12.95 6.95 2.68
C ARG A 354 13.43 8.39 2.60
N VAL A 355 14.74 8.61 2.48
CA VAL A 355 15.31 9.95 2.33
C VAL A 355 14.85 10.59 1.02
N ALA A 356 14.91 9.87 -0.09
CA ALA A 356 14.44 10.36 -1.39
C ALA A 356 12.94 10.72 -1.36
N PHE A 357 12.11 9.92 -0.67
CA PHE A 357 10.70 10.21 -0.47
C PHE A 357 10.50 11.51 0.31
N MET A 358 11.19 11.68 1.45
CA MET A 358 11.09 12.91 2.25
C MET A 358 11.59 14.14 1.47
N GLU A 359 12.67 14.02 0.70
CA GLU A 359 13.14 15.09 -0.19
C GLU A 359 12.09 15.47 -1.23
N ARG A 360 11.48 14.50 -1.91
CA ARG A 360 10.41 14.75 -2.88
C ARG A 360 9.18 15.39 -2.23
N VAL A 361 8.77 14.94 -1.04
CA VAL A 361 7.67 15.58 -0.29
C VAL A 361 8.02 17.02 0.08
N SER A 362 9.29 17.30 0.43
CA SER A 362 9.74 18.66 0.72
C SER A 362 9.73 19.57 -0.50
N VAL A 363 10.25 19.09 -1.64
CA VAL A 363 10.22 19.84 -2.90
C VAL A 363 8.76 20.09 -3.30
N TYR A 364 7.92 19.06 -3.27
CA TYR A 364 6.50 19.18 -3.52
C TYR A 364 5.84 20.20 -2.61
N GLY A 365 6.11 20.16 -1.30
CA GLY A 365 5.58 21.15 -0.35
C GLY A 365 6.03 22.59 -0.62
N SER A 366 7.21 22.81 -1.22
CA SER A 366 7.68 24.13 -1.63
C SER A 366 7.03 24.64 -2.92
N GLU A 367 6.64 23.73 -3.80
CA GLU A 367 6.03 24.03 -5.11
C GLU A 367 4.49 24.06 -5.07
N ALA A 368 3.87 23.37 -4.11
CA ALA A 368 2.44 23.08 -4.11
C ALA A 368 1.52 24.25 -3.67
N GLY A 369 2.06 25.43 -3.41
CA GLY A 369 1.28 26.63 -3.06
C GLY A 369 0.26 26.39 -1.94
N ALA A 370 -1.03 26.38 -2.31
CA ALA A 370 -2.17 26.14 -1.42
C ALA A 370 -2.19 24.73 -0.75
N HIS A 371 -1.49 23.74 -1.31
CA HIS A 371 -1.40 22.38 -0.74
C HIS A 371 -0.12 22.13 0.06
N SER A 372 0.70 23.17 0.28
CA SER A 372 1.95 23.08 1.04
C SER A 372 1.75 22.62 2.49
N ASP A 373 0.61 22.92 3.11
CA ASP A 373 0.30 22.52 4.48
C ASP A 373 0.16 20.99 4.62
N ALA A 374 -0.45 20.31 3.63
CA ALA A 374 -0.60 18.87 3.63
C ALA A 374 0.76 18.16 3.52
N ALA A 375 1.64 18.64 2.62
CA ALA A 375 2.99 18.11 2.49
C ALA A 375 3.83 18.32 3.76
N ARG A 376 3.70 19.49 4.42
CA ARG A 376 4.37 19.74 5.72
C ARG A 376 3.85 18.84 6.82
N ALA A 377 2.54 18.61 6.88
CA ALA A 377 1.94 17.70 7.84
C ALA A 377 2.42 16.25 7.63
N LEU A 378 2.54 15.82 6.37
CA LEU A 378 3.08 14.50 6.03
C LEU A 378 4.56 14.37 6.43
N LEU A 379 5.39 15.37 6.14
CA LEU A 379 6.80 15.37 6.57
C LEU A 379 6.94 15.31 8.09
N ALA A 380 6.17 16.12 8.81
CA ALA A 380 6.15 16.11 10.27
C ALA A 380 5.69 14.77 10.84
N ALA A 381 4.75 14.09 10.17
CA ALA A 381 4.29 12.77 10.57
C ALA A 381 5.34 11.68 10.31
N VAL A 382 6.13 11.79 9.24
CA VAL A 382 7.14 10.78 8.85
C VAL A 382 8.47 10.97 9.61
N ASP A 383 8.86 12.21 9.93
CA ASP A 383 10.09 12.53 10.68
C ASP A 383 9.84 12.68 12.20
N ILE A 384 9.44 11.61 12.89
CA ILE A 384 9.22 11.66 14.36
C ILE A 384 10.47 12.13 15.10
N GLN A 385 11.64 11.74 14.61
CA GLN A 385 12.90 11.96 15.34
C GLN A 385 13.40 13.40 15.14
N GLY A 386 12.77 14.19 14.26
CA GLY A 386 13.21 15.54 13.90
C GLY A 386 14.64 15.56 13.35
N ARG A 387 15.08 14.43 12.78
CA ARG A 387 16.47 14.23 12.35
C ARG A 387 16.66 14.58 10.90
N TRP A 388 15.58 14.61 10.13
CA TRP A 388 15.66 15.00 8.74
C TRP A 388 15.82 16.52 8.67
N GLN A 389 16.93 16.96 8.09
CA GLN A 389 17.14 18.35 7.72
C GLN A 389 17.21 18.39 6.20
N PRO A 390 16.42 19.24 5.52
CA PRO A 390 16.55 19.42 4.08
C PRO A 390 17.99 19.84 3.80
N GLN A 391 18.68 19.13 2.90
CA GLN A 391 19.95 19.61 2.40
C GLN A 391 19.68 20.95 1.74
N LYS A 392 20.19 22.04 2.33
CA LYS A 392 20.10 23.37 1.72
C LYS A 392 20.79 23.27 0.36
N GLY A 393 20.01 23.40 -0.71
CA GLY A 393 20.53 23.39 -2.07
C GLY A 393 21.69 24.38 -2.20
N THR A 394 22.82 23.87 -2.67
CA THR A 394 23.95 24.65 -3.18
C THR A 394 23.66 25.12 -4.59
#